data_AF-A0A7S2WF81-F1
#
_entry.id   AF-A0A7S2WF81-F1
#
_cell.length_a   1.000
_cell.length_b   1.000
_cell.length_c   1.000
_cell.angle_alpha   90.00
_cell.angle_beta   90.00
_cell.angle_gamma   90.00
#
_symmetry.space_group_name_H-M   'P 1'
#
loop_
_entity.id
_entity.type
_entity.pdbx_description
1 polymer ?
#
loop_
_entity_poly.entity_id
_entity_poly.type
_entity_poly.pdbx_seq_one_letter_code
_entity_poly.pdbx_strand_id
1 'polypeptide(L)'
;MGGVAGFQVSGRGHLGATRLHSLAAHSLPSATASGAAALAAVAAVVLPHAVSAADLGEATFNARCAACHAGGGNIIGYARGKTLQANDLEKNGFSTADSIVQLVKQGKGTMPRYYSADGSPLPGGSLSDDEIQAVATFVLDRAAGGWGK
;
A
#
# COMPACT_ATOMS: atom_id res chain seq x y z
N MET A 1 55.96 -5.84 8.62
CA MET A 1 56.72 -5.66 9.87
C MET A 1 56.42 -4.26 10.40
N GLY A 2 55.97 -4.16 11.65
CA GLY A 2 55.41 -2.93 12.26
C GLY A 2 53.88 -3.04 12.37
N GLY A 3 53.24 -2.96 13.53
CA GLY A 3 53.68 -2.64 14.88
C GLY A 3 52.43 -2.14 15.62
N VAL A 4 52.10 -2.78 16.73
CA VAL A 4 50.80 -2.78 17.44
C VAL A 4 50.55 -1.54 18.32
N ALA A 5 49.27 -1.17 18.51
CA ALA A 5 48.67 -0.65 19.75
C ALA A 5 47.14 -0.56 19.52
N GLY A 6 46.22 -1.18 20.27
CA GLY A 6 46.28 -1.65 21.65
C GLY A 6 45.63 -0.62 22.58
N PHE A 7 44.31 -0.40 22.47
CA PHE A 7 43.56 0.43 23.42
C PHE A 7 42.68 -0.47 24.29
N GLN A 8 43.08 -0.59 25.56
CA GLN A 8 42.31 -1.23 26.62
C GLN A 8 41.31 -0.23 27.22
N VAL A 9 40.07 -0.69 27.45
CA VAL A 9 39.15 -0.08 28.42
C VAL A 9 38.88 -1.10 29.51
N SER A 10 39.16 -0.70 30.75
CA SER A 10 38.96 -1.44 31.99
C SER A 10 37.92 -0.69 32.82
N GLY A 11 36.96 -1.40 33.41
CA GLY A 11 35.97 -0.80 34.31
C GLY A 11 34.91 -1.80 34.77
N ARG A 12 35.01 -2.21 36.03
CA ARG A 12 34.35 -3.36 36.67
C ARG A 12 33.36 -2.85 37.74
N GLY A 13 32.27 -3.58 37.96
CA GLY A 13 31.34 -3.43 39.11
C GLY A 13 30.00 -2.80 38.73
N HIS A 14 28.83 -3.22 39.20
CA HIS A 14 28.49 -3.88 40.46
C HIS A 14 27.21 -4.70 40.34
N LEU A 15 27.15 -5.74 41.17
CA LEU A 15 25.97 -6.54 41.50
C LEU A 15 24.87 -5.65 42.12
N GLY A 16 23.64 -5.83 41.66
CA GLY A 16 22.45 -5.19 42.23
C GLY A 16 21.26 -6.15 42.13
N ALA A 17 21.07 -6.94 43.17
CA ALA A 17 19.90 -7.79 43.34
C ALA A 17 18.67 -6.99 43.79
N THR A 18 17.49 -7.61 43.63
CA THR A 18 16.21 -7.36 44.32
C THR A 18 15.36 -6.18 43.87
N ARG A 19 14.14 -6.47 43.37
CA ARG A 19 12.89 -6.46 44.16
C ARG A 19 11.72 -6.97 43.31
N LEU A 20 11.21 -8.14 43.70
CA LEU A 20 9.91 -8.67 43.30
C LEU A 20 8.84 -7.71 43.83
N HIS A 21 8.09 -7.07 42.93
CA HIS A 21 6.96 -6.23 43.31
C HIS A 21 5.70 -7.09 43.38
N SER A 22 5.05 -6.97 44.53
CA SER A 22 3.90 -7.69 45.04
C SER A 22 2.70 -7.65 44.09
N LEU A 23 2.10 -8.82 43.84
CA LEU A 23 0.77 -8.96 43.25
C LEU A 23 -0.27 -8.46 44.25
N ALA A 24 -0.79 -7.25 44.03
CA ALA A 24 -1.98 -6.78 44.71
C ALA A 24 -3.21 -7.50 44.15
N ALA A 25 -3.82 -8.33 45.00
CA ALA A 25 -5.10 -8.98 44.78
C ALA A 25 -6.18 -7.92 44.51
N HIS A 26 -6.68 -7.87 43.27
CA HIS A 26 -7.87 -7.10 42.93
C HIS A 26 -9.10 -7.97 43.18
N SER A 27 -9.97 -7.44 44.04
CA SER A 27 -11.24 -8.02 44.47
C SER A 27 -12.21 -8.12 43.30
N LEU A 28 -12.83 -9.29 43.12
CA LEU A 28 -13.92 -9.50 42.16
C LEU A 28 -15.23 -8.92 42.72
N PRO A 29 -16.05 -8.20 41.92
CA PRO A 29 -17.41 -7.86 42.32
C PRO A 29 -18.35 -9.07 42.21
N SER A 30 -19.18 -9.24 43.23
CA SER A 30 -20.20 -10.29 43.31
C SER A 30 -21.35 -10.05 42.33
N ALA A 31 -21.62 -11.04 41.49
CA ALA A 31 -22.72 -11.05 40.55
C ALA A 31 -24.07 -11.23 41.27
N THR A 32 -24.98 -10.25 41.09
CA THR A 32 -26.42 -10.51 41.18
C THR A 32 -27.08 -9.80 39.99
N ALA A 33 -27.64 -10.59 39.07
CA ALA A 33 -28.46 -10.08 37.99
C ALA A 33 -29.61 -11.07 37.75
N SER A 34 -30.74 -10.81 38.39
CA SER A 34 -32.04 -11.27 37.89
C SER A 34 -32.46 -10.34 36.77
N GLY A 35 -32.56 -10.86 35.56
CA GLY A 35 -33.02 -10.12 34.40
C GLY A 35 -32.86 -10.96 33.14
N ALA A 36 -33.94 -11.61 32.72
CA ALA A 36 -34.00 -12.34 31.46
C ALA A 36 -33.78 -11.38 30.29
N ALA A 37 -32.55 -11.30 29.79
CA ALA A 37 -32.23 -10.63 28.54
C ALA A 37 -32.38 -11.64 27.39
N ALA A 38 -33.43 -11.48 26.58
CA ALA A 38 -33.58 -12.21 25.34
C ALA A 38 -32.46 -11.78 24.37
N LEU A 39 -31.41 -12.58 24.27
CA LEU A 39 -30.36 -12.44 23.26
C LEU A 39 -30.93 -12.91 21.92
N ALA A 40 -31.58 -12.01 21.19
CA ALA A 40 -31.85 -12.21 19.77
C ALA A 40 -30.52 -12.15 19.01
N ALA A 41 -29.91 -13.30 18.75
CA ALA A 41 -28.71 -13.40 17.92
C ALA A 41 -29.05 -13.08 16.47
N VAL A 42 -28.80 -11.83 16.05
CA VAL A 42 -28.83 -11.47 14.62
C VAL A 42 -27.54 -12.00 13.99
N ALA A 43 -27.62 -13.19 13.39
CA ALA A 43 -26.55 -13.70 12.53
C ALA A 43 -26.53 -12.86 11.25
N ALA A 44 -25.68 -11.82 11.21
CA ALA A 44 -25.43 -11.06 10.00
C ALA A 44 -24.71 -11.96 8.98
N VAL A 45 -25.46 -12.43 7.98
CA VAL A 45 -24.89 -13.10 6.81
C VAL A 45 -24.11 -12.05 6.01
N VAL A 46 -22.78 -12.11 6.10
CA VAL A 46 -21.91 -11.31 5.25
C VAL A 46 -21.80 -12.01 3.90
N LEU A 47 -22.57 -11.54 2.91
CA LEU A 47 -22.45 -12.02 1.53
C LEU A 47 -21.18 -11.44 0.90
N PRO A 48 -20.37 -12.25 0.18
CA PRO A 48 -19.26 -11.74 -0.59
C PRO A 48 -19.80 -10.82 -1.71
N HIS A 49 -19.38 -9.56 -1.69
CA HIS A 49 -19.66 -8.62 -2.78
C HIS A 49 -18.62 -8.84 -3.87
N ALA A 50 -19.07 -9.19 -5.08
CA ALA A 50 -18.18 -9.20 -6.24
C ALA A 50 -17.76 -7.76 -6.56
N VAL A 51 -16.46 -7.47 -6.50
CA VAL A 51 -15.90 -6.19 -6.92
C VAL A 51 -15.73 -6.24 -8.44
N SER A 52 -16.29 -5.26 -9.16
CA SER A 52 -16.12 -5.20 -10.61
C SER A 52 -14.69 -4.75 -10.97
N ALA A 53 -14.21 -5.12 -12.16
CA ALA A 53 -12.89 -4.66 -12.64
C ALA A 53 -12.80 -3.13 -12.72
N ALA A 54 -13.91 -2.46 -13.03
CA ALA A 54 -13.99 -0.99 -13.05
C ALA A 54 -13.78 -0.40 -11.65
N ASP A 55 -14.48 -0.94 -10.64
CA ASP A 55 -14.35 -0.49 -9.24
C ASP A 55 -12.95 -0.77 -8.70
N LEU A 56 -12.38 -1.94 -9.03
CA LEU A 56 -11.00 -2.29 -8.66
C LEU A 56 -9.99 -1.32 -9.27
N GLY A 57 -10.15 -0.99 -10.55
CA GLY A 57 -9.27 -0.07 -11.27
C GLY A 57 -9.30 1.33 -10.68
N GLU A 58 -10.49 1.85 -10.38
CA GLU A 58 -10.67 3.15 -9.75
C GLU A 58 -10.09 3.19 -8.32
N ALA A 59 -10.40 2.18 -7.50
CA ALA A 59 -9.87 2.08 -6.15
C ALA A 59 -8.35 2.01 -6.14
N THR A 60 -7.76 1.20 -7.03
CA THR A 60 -6.32 1.07 -7.21
C THR A 60 -5.70 2.40 -7.63
N PHE A 61 -6.30 3.08 -8.62
CA PHE A 61 -5.81 4.38 -9.09
C PHE A 61 -5.78 5.41 -7.96
N ASN A 62 -6.87 5.53 -7.21
CA ASN A 62 -6.99 6.49 -6.12
C ASN A 62 -5.98 6.20 -4.99
N ALA A 63 -5.77 4.93 -4.65
CA ALA A 63 -4.86 4.54 -3.59
C ALA A 63 -3.37 4.70 -3.96
N ARG A 64 -3.01 4.51 -5.25
CA ARG A 64 -1.61 4.33 -5.66
C ARG A 64 -1.08 5.33 -6.68
N CYS A 65 -1.95 5.88 -7.53
CA CYS A 65 -1.55 6.66 -8.71
C CYS A 65 -1.93 8.13 -8.59
N ALA A 66 -3.09 8.42 -7.98
CA ALA A 66 -3.70 9.74 -7.96
C ALA A 66 -2.83 10.81 -7.28
N ALA A 67 -1.97 10.44 -6.33
CA ALA A 67 -1.05 11.37 -5.69
C ALA A 67 -0.20 12.16 -6.71
N CYS A 68 0.20 11.52 -7.82
CA CYS A 68 0.93 12.17 -8.90
C CYS A 68 0.06 12.46 -10.14
N HIS A 69 -1.04 11.74 -10.32
CA HIS A 69 -1.81 11.71 -11.56
C HIS A 69 -3.28 12.12 -11.42
N ALA A 70 -3.66 12.83 -10.35
CA ALA A 70 -5.02 13.34 -10.17
C ALA A 70 -5.54 14.07 -11.43
N GLY A 71 -6.79 13.78 -11.81
CA GLY A 71 -7.43 14.36 -13.01
C GLY A 71 -6.71 14.03 -14.33
N GLY A 72 -5.88 12.98 -14.35
CA GLY A 72 -5.08 12.59 -15.50
C GLY A 72 -3.85 13.46 -15.72
N GLY A 73 -3.45 14.27 -14.75
CA GLY A 73 -2.26 15.12 -14.84
C GLY A 73 -0.94 14.39 -14.57
N ASN A 74 0.11 15.18 -14.34
CA ASN A 74 1.38 14.71 -13.79
C ASN A 74 2.02 15.84 -12.98
N ILE A 75 2.20 15.65 -11.67
CA ILE A 75 2.77 16.68 -10.78
C ILE A 75 4.27 16.92 -10.98
N ILE A 76 4.97 16.02 -11.68
CA ILE A 76 6.41 16.10 -11.87
C ILE A 76 6.74 17.23 -12.87
N GLY A 77 7.25 18.36 -12.35
CA GLY A 77 7.38 19.60 -13.12
C GLY A 77 8.24 19.54 -14.39
N TYR A 78 9.24 18.64 -14.44
CA TYR A 78 10.06 18.43 -15.65
C TYR A 78 9.47 17.40 -16.62
N ALA A 79 8.38 16.72 -16.26
CA ALA A 79 7.70 15.70 -17.07
C ALA A 79 6.55 16.29 -17.91
N ARG A 80 6.77 17.47 -18.51
CA ARG A 80 5.79 18.08 -19.42
C ARG A 80 5.43 17.13 -20.56
N GLY A 81 4.15 17.02 -20.89
CA GLY A 81 3.64 16.13 -21.95
C GLY A 81 3.68 14.64 -21.60
N LYS A 82 3.85 14.30 -20.32
CA LYS A 82 3.78 12.93 -19.79
C LYS A 82 2.60 12.79 -18.83
N THR A 83 1.44 13.30 -19.24
CA THR A 83 0.18 13.17 -18.50
C THR A 83 -0.54 11.87 -18.89
N LEU A 84 -1.66 11.58 -18.23
CA LEU A 84 -2.54 10.47 -18.59
C LEU A 84 -3.68 10.92 -19.53
N GLN A 85 -3.53 12.06 -20.20
CA GLN A 85 -4.45 12.51 -21.23
C GLN A 85 -4.25 11.68 -22.51
N ALA A 86 -5.32 11.41 -23.27
CA ALA A 86 -5.28 10.52 -24.44
C ALA A 86 -4.16 10.87 -25.44
N ASN A 87 -4.04 12.16 -25.78
CA ASN A 87 -3.01 12.65 -26.70
C ASN A 87 -1.58 12.44 -26.18
N ASP A 88 -1.34 12.56 -24.87
CA ASP A 88 -0.01 12.32 -24.30
C ASP A 88 0.29 10.82 -24.25
N LEU A 89 -0.69 9.99 -23.89
CA LEU A 89 -0.55 8.54 -23.91
C LEU A 89 -0.19 8.05 -25.33
N GLU A 90 -0.93 8.49 -26.35
CA GLU A 90 -0.66 8.15 -27.75
C GLU A 90 0.75 8.58 -28.19
N LYS A 91 1.10 9.86 -27.98
CA LYS A 91 2.41 10.41 -28.36
C LYS A 91 3.59 9.70 -27.70
N ASN A 92 3.40 9.17 -26.50
CA ASN A 92 4.45 8.49 -25.74
C ASN A 92 4.41 6.96 -25.90
N GLY A 93 3.48 6.41 -26.71
CA GLY A 93 3.38 4.98 -26.98
C GLY A 93 2.70 4.16 -25.88
N PHE A 94 1.81 4.78 -25.09
CA PHE A 94 1.07 4.17 -24.00
C PHE A 94 -0.45 4.12 -24.24
N SER A 95 -0.86 3.93 -25.49
CA SER A 95 -2.28 3.91 -25.91
C SER A 95 -2.98 2.55 -25.75
N THR A 96 -2.30 1.54 -25.20
CA THR A 96 -2.87 0.19 -24.99
C THR A 96 -2.71 -0.26 -23.55
N ALA A 97 -3.60 -1.15 -23.08
CA ALA A 97 -3.56 -1.65 -21.71
C ALA A 97 -2.20 -2.31 -21.41
N ASP A 98 -1.73 -3.18 -22.30
CA ASP A 98 -0.45 -3.88 -22.15
C ASP A 98 0.74 -2.92 -21.99
N SER A 99 0.78 -1.83 -22.77
CA SER A 99 1.85 -0.84 -22.68
C SER A 99 1.88 -0.13 -21.32
N ILE A 100 0.69 0.15 -20.75
CA ILE A 100 0.55 0.75 -19.41
C ILE A 100 0.87 -0.28 -18.33
N VAL A 101 0.42 -1.53 -18.46
CA VAL A 101 0.75 -2.63 -17.54
C VAL A 101 2.26 -2.77 -17.41
N GLN A 102 2.99 -2.80 -18.53
CA GLN A 102 4.45 -2.89 -18.50
C GLN A 102 5.08 -1.65 -17.87
N LEU A 103 4.57 -0.45 -18.17
CA LEU A 103 5.03 0.79 -17.55
C LEU A 103 4.86 0.77 -16.02
N VAL A 104 3.72 0.32 -15.52
CA VAL A 104 3.44 0.23 -14.08
C VAL A 104 4.33 -0.83 -13.42
N LYS A 105 4.49 -1.99 -14.06
CA LYS A 105 5.37 -3.06 -13.54
C LYS A 105 6.82 -2.60 -13.44
N GLN A 106 7.35 -1.94 -14.46
CA GLN A 106 8.79 -1.63 -14.59
C GLN A 106 9.17 -0.22 -14.08
N GLY A 107 8.20 0.68 -13.99
CA GLY A 107 8.41 2.10 -13.74
C GLY A 107 9.15 2.80 -14.89
N LYS A 108 9.25 4.13 -14.83
CA LYS A 108 10.04 4.91 -15.80
C LYS A 108 10.46 6.25 -15.21
N GLY A 109 11.78 6.48 -15.14
CA GLY A 109 12.32 7.68 -14.51
C GLY A 109 11.96 7.73 -13.02
N THR A 110 11.19 8.75 -12.63
CA THR A 110 10.70 8.91 -11.24
C THR A 110 9.37 8.25 -10.95
N MET A 111 8.68 7.72 -11.96
CA MET A 111 7.52 6.86 -11.71
C MET A 111 8.03 5.55 -11.09
N PRO A 112 7.63 5.22 -9.85
CA PRO A 112 8.07 4.01 -9.19
C PRO A 112 7.57 2.77 -9.93
N ARG A 113 8.25 1.65 -9.72
CA ARG A 113 7.87 0.36 -10.25
C ARG A 113 7.20 -0.48 -9.17
N TYR A 114 6.36 -1.43 -9.56
CA TYR A 114 5.75 -2.39 -8.61
C TYR A 114 6.43 -3.76 -8.66
N TYR A 115 7.13 -4.09 -9.74
CA TYR A 115 7.80 -5.38 -9.93
C TYR A 115 9.31 -5.18 -9.97
N SER A 116 10.05 -6.16 -9.47
CA SER A 116 11.50 -6.26 -9.57
C SER A 116 11.95 -6.53 -11.02
N ALA A 117 13.25 -6.36 -11.27
CA ALA A 117 13.84 -6.60 -12.58
C ALA A 117 13.76 -8.07 -13.04
N ASP A 118 13.63 -9.00 -12.11
CA ASP A 118 13.45 -10.44 -12.37
C ASP A 118 11.97 -10.83 -12.59
N GLY A 119 11.05 -9.87 -12.57
CA GLY A 119 9.61 -10.10 -12.76
C GLY A 119 8.88 -10.54 -11.50
N SER A 120 9.53 -10.54 -10.33
CA SER A 120 8.86 -10.80 -9.06
C SER A 120 8.20 -9.52 -8.49
N PRO A 121 7.05 -9.61 -7.79
CA PRO A 121 6.46 -8.46 -7.10
C PRO A 121 7.40 -7.88 -6.03
N LEU A 122 7.43 -6.55 -5.86
CA LEU A 122 8.24 -5.93 -4.81
C LEU A 122 7.69 -6.24 -3.40
N PRO A 123 8.58 -6.45 -2.40
CA PRO A 123 8.16 -6.63 -1.02
C PRO A 123 7.52 -5.35 -0.45
N GLY A 124 6.50 -5.51 0.40
CA GLY A 124 5.97 -4.41 1.19
C GLY A 124 4.91 -3.53 0.52
N GLY A 125 4.26 -4.00 -0.56
CA GLY A 125 3.09 -3.32 -1.14
C GLY A 125 3.06 -3.24 -2.66
N SER A 126 3.54 -4.28 -3.35
CA SER A 126 3.28 -4.42 -4.79
C SER A 126 1.77 -4.51 -5.07
N LEU A 127 1.38 -4.09 -6.26
CA LEU A 127 0.08 -4.43 -6.83
C LEU A 127 0.12 -5.86 -7.39
N SER A 128 -1.01 -6.54 -7.35
CA SER A 128 -1.26 -7.80 -8.06
C SER A 128 -1.42 -7.55 -9.57
N ASP A 129 -1.31 -8.61 -10.38
CA ASP A 129 -1.52 -8.52 -11.82
C ASP A 129 -2.93 -8.01 -12.18
N ASP A 130 -3.96 -8.44 -11.44
CA ASP A 130 -5.34 -8.01 -11.65
C ASP A 130 -5.53 -6.52 -11.34
N GLU A 131 -4.94 -6.02 -10.25
CA GLU A 131 -4.95 -4.59 -9.92
C GLU A 131 -4.24 -3.75 -10.99
N ILE A 132 -3.10 -4.25 -11.51
CA ILE A 132 -2.34 -3.57 -12.57
C ILE A 132 -3.14 -3.56 -13.89
N GLN A 133 -3.78 -4.65 -14.25
CA GLN A 133 -4.64 -4.72 -15.44
C GLN A 133 -5.86 -3.80 -15.30
N ALA A 134 -6.50 -3.81 -14.12
CA ALA A 134 -7.66 -2.98 -13.83
C ALA A 134 -7.31 -1.48 -13.88
N VAL A 135 -6.18 -1.06 -13.29
CA VAL A 135 -5.77 0.34 -13.34
C VAL A 135 -5.34 0.78 -14.74
N ALA A 136 -4.73 -0.09 -15.54
CA ALA A 136 -4.39 0.20 -16.93
C ALA A 136 -5.65 0.45 -17.77
N THR A 137 -6.66 -0.39 -17.60
CA THR A 137 -7.97 -0.23 -18.26
C THR A 137 -8.66 1.06 -17.81
N PHE A 138 -8.70 1.29 -16.49
CA PHE A 138 -9.26 2.51 -15.92
C PHE A 138 -8.61 3.79 -16.48
N VAL A 139 -7.28 3.82 -16.61
CA VAL A 139 -6.57 4.98 -17.17
C VAL A 139 -6.97 5.24 -18.61
N LEU A 140 -7.11 4.21 -19.44
CA LEU A 140 -7.54 4.36 -20.83
C LEU A 140 -8.98 4.83 -20.94
N ASP A 141 -9.88 4.25 -20.15
CA ASP A 141 -11.29 4.65 -20.12
C ASP A 141 -11.45 6.11 -19.69
N ARG A 142 -10.73 6.52 -18.63
CA ARG A 142 -10.71 7.91 -18.18
C ARG A 142 -10.07 8.83 -19.22
N ALA A 143 -9.00 8.42 -19.89
CA ALA A 143 -8.38 9.21 -20.95
C ALA A 143 -9.33 9.40 -22.15
N ALA A 144 -10.04 8.34 -22.56
CA ALA A 144 -11.04 8.40 -23.63
C ALA A 144 -12.23 9.29 -23.24
N GLY A 145 -12.67 9.25 -21.98
CA GLY A 145 -13.68 10.13 -21.40
C GLY A 145 -13.17 11.51 -20.98
N GLY A 146 -11.93 11.86 -21.33
CA GLY A 146 -11.34 13.17 -21.03
C GLY A 146 -11.09 13.48 -19.54
N TRP A 147 -11.19 12.49 -18.65
CA TRP A 147 -11.08 12.63 -17.18
C TRP A 147 -12.23 13.39 -16.49
N GLY A 148 -13.44 13.37 -17.07
CA GLY A 148 -14.64 13.96 -16.44
C GLY A 148 -14.69 15.49 -16.53
N LYS A 149 -14.28 16.02 -17.69
CA LYS A 149 -14.43 17.43 -18.07
C LYS A 149 -15.90 17.74 -18.38
#